data_AF-A0A397B5P8-F1
#
_entry.id   AF-A0A397B5P8-F1
#
_cell.length_a   1.000
_cell.length_b   1.000
_cell.length_c   1.000
_cell.angle_alpha   90.00
_cell.angle_beta   90.00
_cell.angle_gamma   90.00
#
_symmetry.space_group_name_H-M   'P 1'
#
loop_
_entity.id
_entity.type
_entity.pdbx_description
1 polymer ?
#
loop_
_entity_poly.entity_id
_entity_poly.type
_entity_poly.pdbx_seq_one_letter_code
_entity_poly.pdbx_strand_id
1 'polypeptide(L)'
;MYKWLNQAHRNGIRVKGGGNNTCSALYRLQAVLSIEEPLWSVKYGLKGAVDACLNMQHISHEKANKMMAFELKTGSAEGLLLYLQDVDSTMLQQPVEAHIRGLLHSRNLHAAHLFQARTRQLLPTLLKKTWECQNCFVSAECMLHHAAIEHGSALSSGVPDVFDKVTRHLTVPELTYFKKWIQLLEWESRSNQNTSMLFPQSTEPRLLSNLKAQTHAPGFVELTFGDESANSSSFDAQSDLKVQDRVILSVQSPTHSIFHVAKASVA
;
A
#
# COMPACT_ATOMS: atom_id res chain seq x y z
N MET A 1 9.09 -8.64 21.29
CA MET A 1 9.38 -9.25 19.97
C MET A 1 10.31 -10.47 20.07
N TYR A 2 11.54 -10.36 20.58
CA TYR A 2 12.48 -11.51 20.69
C TYR A 2 11.89 -12.75 21.40
N LYS A 3 11.16 -12.54 22.52
CA LYS A 3 10.45 -13.61 23.24
C LYS A 3 9.43 -14.33 22.34
N TRP A 4 8.64 -13.56 21.59
CA TRP A 4 7.62 -14.09 20.68
C TRP A 4 8.25 -14.87 19.52
N LEU A 5 9.32 -14.38 18.90
CA LEU A 5 10.03 -15.09 17.82
C LEU A 5 10.57 -16.44 18.32
N ASN A 6 11.15 -16.46 19.52
CA ASN A 6 11.63 -17.69 20.14
C ASN A 6 10.48 -18.66 20.45
N GLN A 7 9.35 -18.17 20.94
CA GLN A 7 8.16 -19.01 21.16
C GLN A 7 7.59 -19.54 19.84
N ALA A 8 7.52 -18.72 18.78
CA ALA A 8 7.07 -19.13 17.45
C ALA A 8 7.98 -20.21 16.82
N HIS A 9 9.29 -20.14 17.08
CA HIS A 9 10.25 -21.16 16.67
C HIS A 9 10.13 -22.45 17.50
N ARG A 10 9.96 -22.34 18.82
CA ARG A 10 9.92 -23.52 19.71
C ARG A 10 8.56 -24.23 19.69
N ASN A 11 7.50 -23.46 19.89
CA ASN A 11 6.14 -23.96 20.12
C ASN A 11 5.29 -23.99 18.84
N GLY A 12 5.67 -23.20 17.84
CA GLY A 12 4.89 -23.02 16.61
C GLY A 12 3.70 -22.07 16.79
N ILE A 13 3.12 -21.66 15.67
CA ILE A 13 1.97 -20.76 15.56
C ILE A 13 0.81 -21.53 14.93
N ARG A 14 -0.40 -21.40 15.50
CA ARG A 14 -1.61 -21.98 14.93
C ARG A 14 -2.18 -21.07 13.83
N VAL A 15 -2.37 -21.66 12.66
CA VAL A 15 -3.03 -21.03 11.50
C VAL A 15 -4.40 -21.68 11.34
N LYS A 16 -5.48 -20.90 11.41
CA LYS A 16 -6.82 -21.40 11.11
C LYS A 16 -7.04 -21.41 9.60
N GLY A 17 -7.51 -22.55 9.09
CA GLY A 17 -7.96 -22.66 7.70
C GLY A 17 -9.16 -21.75 7.44
N GLY A 18 -9.28 -21.26 6.21
CA GLY A 18 -10.44 -20.49 5.77
C GLY A 18 -11.59 -21.41 5.36
N GLY A 19 -12.63 -21.54 6.18
CA GLY A 19 -13.84 -22.31 5.89
C GLY A 19 -14.53 -22.89 7.13
N ASN A 20 -15.65 -23.60 6.97
CA ASN A 20 -16.38 -24.27 8.06
C ASN A 20 -15.59 -25.42 8.74
N ASN A 21 -14.42 -25.79 8.20
CA ASN A 21 -13.55 -26.78 8.81
C ASN A 21 -12.61 -26.09 9.81
N THR A 22 -12.75 -26.46 11.09
CA THR A 22 -11.97 -26.00 12.25
C THR A 22 -10.53 -26.51 12.29
N CYS A 23 -10.01 -27.11 11.21
CA CYS A 23 -8.68 -27.71 11.21
C CYS A 23 -7.62 -26.61 11.26
N SER A 24 -7.04 -26.41 12.44
CA SER A 24 -5.91 -25.51 12.65
C SER A 24 -4.61 -26.25 12.32
N ALA A 25 -3.82 -25.68 11.40
CA ALA A 25 -2.50 -26.16 11.08
C ALA A 25 -1.46 -25.50 11.99
N LEU A 26 -0.45 -26.24 12.44
CA LEU A 26 0.62 -25.71 13.29
C LEU A 26 1.89 -25.50 12.47
N TYR A 27 2.46 -24.31 12.53
CA TYR A 27 3.66 -23.96 11.77
C TYR A 27 4.78 -23.47 12.68
N ARG A 28 6.00 -23.91 12.41
CA ARG A 28 7.21 -23.49 13.11
C ARG A 28 7.93 -22.40 12.33
N LEU A 29 8.29 -21.29 12.98
CA LEU A 29 9.14 -20.28 12.37
C LEU A 29 10.56 -20.82 12.15
N GLN A 30 11.07 -20.73 10.93
CA GLN A 30 12.44 -21.13 10.56
C GLN A 30 13.36 -19.93 10.40
N ALA A 31 12.90 -18.89 9.71
CA ALA A 31 13.67 -17.68 9.47
C ALA A 31 12.77 -16.48 9.18
N VAL A 32 13.27 -15.29 9.47
CA VAL A 32 12.74 -14.03 8.92
C VAL A 32 13.48 -13.79 7.61
N LEU A 33 12.74 -13.67 6.51
CA LEU A 33 13.30 -13.53 5.15
C LEU A 33 13.50 -12.07 4.77
N SER A 34 12.51 -11.23 5.07
CA SER A 34 12.55 -9.78 4.80
C SER A 34 11.72 -9.04 5.85
N ILE A 35 11.97 -7.74 5.97
CA ILE A 35 11.24 -6.81 6.83
C ILE A 35 10.89 -5.55 6.04
N GLU A 36 9.76 -4.92 6.38
CA GLU A 36 9.30 -3.64 5.80
C GLU A 36 9.34 -3.63 4.26
N GLU A 37 8.87 -4.72 3.65
CA GLU A 37 9.03 -4.93 2.21
C GLU A 37 7.92 -4.22 1.43
N PRO A 38 8.24 -3.21 0.59
CA PRO A 38 7.25 -2.55 -0.25
C PRO A 38 6.87 -3.45 -1.43
N LEU A 39 5.56 -3.66 -1.63
CA LEU A 39 5.03 -4.50 -2.70
C LEU A 39 4.04 -3.74 -3.56
N TRP A 40 4.25 -3.78 -4.88
CA TRP A 40 3.37 -3.17 -5.86
C TRP A 40 2.82 -4.26 -6.79
N SER A 41 1.50 -4.49 -6.71
CA SER A 41 0.81 -5.41 -7.60
C SER A 41 0.11 -4.64 -8.71
N VAL A 42 0.74 -4.58 -9.89
CA VAL A 42 0.13 -4.00 -11.09
C VAL A 42 -1.14 -4.78 -11.47
N LYS A 43 -1.10 -6.11 -11.38
CA LYS A 43 -2.23 -7.00 -11.70
C LYS A 43 -3.50 -6.67 -10.90
N TYR A 44 -3.37 -6.39 -9.61
CA TYR A 44 -4.51 -6.11 -8.73
C TYR A 44 -4.70 -4.61 -8.43
N GLY A 45 -3.79 -3.76 -8.91
CA GLY A 45 -3.81 -2.32 -8.64
C GLY A 45 -3.71 -1.99 -7.15
N LEU A 46 -2.88 -2.74 -6.43
CA LEU A 46 -2.65 -2.64 -4.99
C LEU A 46 -1.19 -2.28 -4.72
N LYS A 47 -0.97 -1.48 -3.67
CA LYS A 47 0.35 -1.20 -3.11
C LYS A 47 0.27 -1.34 -1.59
N GLY A 48 1.34 -1.80 -0.97
CA GLY A 48 1.44 -1.93 0.48
C GLY A 48 2.88 -2.17 0.92
N ALA A 49 3.08 -2.28 2.22
CA ALA A 49 4.31 -2.77 2.82
C ALA A 49 3.94 -3.95 3.71
N VAL A 50 4.74 -5.01 3.67
CA VAL A 50 4.60 -6.15 4.57
C VAL A 50 5.65 -6.00 5.67
N ASP A 51 5.21 -5.97 6.93
CA ASP A 51 6.12 -5.76 8.06
C ASP A 51 7.22 -6.82 8.12
N ALA A 52 6.89 -8.09 7.85
CA ALA A 52 7.88 -9.14 7.65
C ALA A 52 7.40 -10.29 6.76
N CYS A 53 8.32 -10.89 6.01
CA CYS A 53 8.10 -12.19 5.35
C CYS A 53 8.80 -13.29 6.14
N LEU A 54 8.07 -14.34 6.48
CA LEU A 54 8.56 -15.43 7.34
C LEU A 54 8.65 -16.73 6.56
N ASN A 55 9.70 -17.51 6.82
CA ASN A 55 9.80 -18.90 6.40
C ASN A 55 9.21 -19.80 7.49
N MET A 56 8.12 -20.49 7.18
CA MET A 56 7.33 -21.27 8.13
C MET A 56 7.28 -22.75 7.73
N GLN A 57 7.66 -23.65 8.62
CA GLN A 57 7.61 -25.10 8.39
C GLN A 57 6.33 -25.68 8.97
N HIS A 58 5.58 -26.46 8.19
CA HIS A 58 4.41 -27.16 8.71
C HIS A 58 4.82 -28.32 9.64
N ILE A 59 4.27 -28.38 10.86
CA ILE A 59 4.71 -29.33 11.88
C ILE A 59 4.14 -30.75 11.64
N SER A 60 2.94 -30.90 11.07
CA SER A 60 2.34 -32.23 10.84
C SER A 60 2.55 -32.83 9.44
N HIS A 61 3.04 -32.04 8.47
CA HIS A 61 3.46 -32.52 7.16
C HIS A 61 4.88 -32.03 6.90
N GLU A 62 5.88 -32.87 7.14
CA GLU A 62 7.31 -32.53 7.11
C GLU A 62 7.87 -32.09 5.73
N LYS A 63 7.03 -31.87 4.71
CA LYS A 63 7.52 -31.78 3.31
C LYS A 63 7.51 -30.41 2.64
N ALA A 64 7.07 -29.33 3.28
CA ALA A 64 7.27 -28.01 2.67
C ALA A 64 7.39 -26.87 3.68
N ASN A 65 8.47 -26.11 3.55
CA ASN A 65 8.54 -24.74 4.01
C ASN A 65 7.57 -23.88 3.21
N LYS A 66 6.87 -22.98 3.88
CA LYS A 66 5.91 -22.04 3.30
C LYS A 66 6.30 -20.63 3.69
N MET A 67 6.38 -19.76 2.69
CA MET A 67 6.52 -18.32 2.92
C MET A 67 5.18 -17.75 3.40
N MET A 68 5.21 -16.93 4.45
CA MET A 68 4.02 -16.26 4.99
C MET A 68 4.30 -14.78 5.21
N ALA A 69 3.39 -13.93 4.76
CA ALA A 69 3.39 -12.51 5.11
C ALA A 69 2.94 -12.35 6.57
N PHE A 70 3.63 -11.48 7.28
CA PHE A 70 3.40 -11.16 8.68
C PHE A 70 3.16 -9.67 8.80
N GLU A 71 2.10 -9.32 9.53
CA GLU A 71 1.87 -7.93 9.94
C GLU A 71 1.71 -7.84 11.45
N LEU A 72 2.30 -6.78 11.99
CA LEU A 72 2.41 -6.45 13.39
C LEU A 72 1.34 -5.44 13.79
N LYS A 73 0.43 -5.83 14.67
CA LYS A 73 -0.43 -4.88 15.40
C LYS A 73 -0.07 -4.81 16.88
N THR A 74 0.00 -3.58 17.38
CA THR A 74 0.07 -3.27 18.81
C THR A 74 -1.30 -2.76 19.26
N GLY A 75 -1.83 -3.22 20.39
CA GLY A 75 -3.15 -2.79 20.91
C GLY A 75 -4.20 -3.91 21.04
N SER A 76 -5.49 -3.55 20.93
CA SER A 76 -6.66 -4.43 21.13
C SER A 76 -6.76 -5.53 20.08
N ALA A 77 -7.13 -6.75 20.50
CA ALA A 77 -7.08 -7.99 19.71
C ALA A 77 -8.19 -8.18 18.65
N GLU A 78 -8.83 -7.11 18.18
CA GLU A 78 -9.98 -7.18 17.25
C GLU A 78 -9.58 -6.86 15.80
N GLY A 79 -9.40 -7.90 14.97
CA GLY A 79 -9.09 -7.73 13.54
C GLY A 79 -8.52 -9.00 12.90
N LEU A 80 -8.42 -8.99 11.56
CA LEU A 80 -7.95 -10.13 10.74
C LEU A 80 -6.42 -10.39 10.85
N LEU A 81 -5.74 -9.73 11.77
CA LEU A 81 -4.29 -9.60 11.84
C LEU A 81 -3.75 -9.97 13.22
N LEU A 82 -2.50 -10.40 13.23
CA LEU A 82 -1.82 -11.01 14.35
C LEU A 82 -1.45 -10.00 15.44
N TYR A 83 -1.81 -10.31 16.68
CA TYR A 83 -1.51 -9.50 17.86
C TYR A 83 -0.26 -10.02 18.57
N LEU A 84 0.76 -9.18 18.73
CA LEU A 84 1.88 -9.48 19.63
C LEU A 84 1.46 -9.27 21.09
N GLN A 85 0.60 -10.16 21.61
CA GLN A 85 0.41 -10.30 23.05
C GLN A 85 1.06 -11.60 23.53
N ASP A 86 0.67 -12.74 22.96
CA ASP A 86 1.28 -14.06 23.16
C ASP A 86 1.12 -14.95 21.91
N VAL A 87 1.98 -15.96 21.71
CA VAL A 87 1.84 -16.94 20.60
C VAL A 87 0.51 -17.70 20.70
N ASP A 88 -0.02 -17.89 21.91
CA ASP A 88 -1.33 -18.53 22.10
C ASP A 88 -2.51 -17.67 21.64
N SER A 89 -2.36 -16.34 21.67
CA SER A 89 -3.33 -15.36 21.13
C SER A 89 -3.11 -15.05 19.64
N THR A 90 -2.01 -15.55 19.09
CA THR A 90 -1.57 -15.31 17.71
C THR A 90 -2.32 -16.25 16.78
N MET A 91 -3.43 -15.77 16.20
CA MET A 91 -4.13 -16.50 15.15
C MET A 91 -3.80 -15.92 13.78
N LEU A 92 -3.27 -16.77 12.90
CA LEU A 92 -3.16 -16.47 11.48
C LEU A 92 -4.41 -16.99 10.78
N GLN A 93 -5.10 -16.11 10.05
CA GLN A 93 -6.25 -16.47 9.23
C GLN A 93 -5.82 -16.59 7.78
N GLN A 94 -6.08 -17.75 7.16
CA GLN A 94 -5.88 -17.86 5.71
C GLN A 94 -6.91 -17.01 4.96
N PRO A 95 -6.50 -16.32 3.88
CA PRO A 95 -7.43 -15.53 3.09
C PRO A 95 -8.46 -16.45 2.44
N VAL A 96 -9.74 -16.12 2.64
CA VAL A 96 -10.87 -16.82 2.01
C VAL A 96 -11.19 -16.13 0.69
N GLU A 97 -11.56 -16.88 -0.34
CA GLU A 97 -11.88 -16.34 -1.67
C GLU A 97 -12.95 -15.24 -1.61
N ALA A 98 -13.98 -15.42 -0.78
CA ALA A 98 -15.03 -14.42 -0.58
C ALA A 98 -14.47 -13.09 -0.03
N HIS A 99 -13.52 -13.14 0.91
CA HIS A 99 -12.87 -11.94 1.44
C HIS A 99 -12.02 -11.25 0.36
N ILE A 100 -11.24 -12.02 -0.41
CA ILE A 100 -10.44 -11.48 -1.52
C ILE A 100 -11.37 -10.77 -2.53
N ARG A 101 -12.48 -11.40 -2.91
CA ARG A 101 -13.46 -10.83 -3.83
C ARG A 101 -14.07 -9.53 -3.28
N GLY A 102 -14.49 -9.51 -2.02
CA GLY A 102 -15.04 -8.33 -1.36
C GLY A 102 -14.04 -7.17 -1.29
N LEU A 103 -12.79 -7.47 -0.93
CA LEU A 103 -11.71 -6.47 -0.87
C LEU A 103 -11.39 -5.90 -2.25
N LEU A 104 -11.30 -6.74 -3.29
CA LEU A 104 -11.08 -6.29 -4.66
C LEU A 104 -12.25 -5.43 -5.18
N HIS A 105 -13.49 -5.79 -4.84
CA HIS A 105 -14.65 -4.96 -5.18
C HIS A 105 -14.59 -3.60 -4.50
N SER A 106 -14.30 -3.56 -3.19
CA SER A 106 -14.12 -2.31 -2.43
C SER A 106 -12.99 -1.45 -3.01
N ARG A 107 -11.86 -2.06 -3.37
CA ARG A 107 -10.74 -1.38 -4.04
C ARG A 107 -11.15 -0.78 -5.38
N ASN A 108 -11.92 -1.51 -6.19
CA ASN A 108 -12.37 -1.02 -7.49
C ASN A 108 -13.34 0.15 -7.34
N LEU A 109 -14.25 0.08 -6.37
CA LEU A 109 -15.13 1.19 -6.03
C LEU A 109 -14.32 2.42 -5.57
N HIS A 110 -13.30 2.23 -4.74
CA HIS A 110 -12.42 3.32 -4.32
C HIS A 110 -11.65 3.94 -5.49
N ALA A 111 -11.11 3.11 -6.39
CA ALA A 111 -10.42 3.58 -7.60
C ALA A 111 -11.35 4.40 -8.52
N ALA A 112 -12.62 4.00 -8.66
CA ALA A 112 -13.60 4.75 -9.43
C ALA A 112 -13.87 6.14 -8.82
N HIS A 113 -14.00 6.23 -7.49
CA HIS A 113 -14.15 7.52 -6.82
C HIS A 113 -12.89 8.40 -6.93
N LEU A 114 -11.69 7.83 -6.80
CA LEU A 114 -10.44 8.57 -7.02
C LEU A 114 -10.35 9.11 -8.45
N PHE A 115 -10.79 8.34 -9.44
CA PHE A 115 -10.85 8.79 -10.81
C PHE A 115 -11.84 9.96 -10.98
N GLN A 116 -13.02 9.88 -10.36
CA GLN A 116 -14.00 10.97 -10.37
C GLN A 116 -13.51 12.23 -9.64
N ALA A 117 -12.85 12.09 -8.49
CA ALA A 117 -12.23 13.21 -7.78
C ALA A 117 -11.17 13.90 -8.65
N ARG A 118 -10.31 13.11 -9.28
CA ARG A 118 -9.23 13.61 -10.13
C ARG A 118 -9.69 14.24 -11.44
N THR A 119 -10.80 13.78 -12.01
CA THR A 119 -11.27 14.29 -13.32
C THR A 119 -12.37 15.35 -13.17
N ARG A 120 -13.29 15.14 -12.22
CA ARG A 120 -14.52 15.93 -12.06
C ARG A 120 -14.60 16.68 -10.73
N GLN A 121 -13.59 16.61 -9.86
CA GLN A 121 -13.63 17.20 -8.50
C GLN A 121 -14.83 16.68 -7.69
N LEU A 122 -15.23 15.43 -7.92
CA LEU A 122 -16.36 14.81 -7.26
C LEU A 122 -15.88 13.77 -6.25
N LEU A 123 -16.09 14.06 -4.97
CA LEU A 123 -15.86 13.11 -3.88
C LEU A 123 -17.09 12.19 -3.69
N PRO A 124 -16.92 11.00 -3.07
CA PRO A 124 -18.04 10.16 -2.66
C PRO A 124 -19.01 10.93 -1.75
N THR A 125 -20.29 10.55 -1.78
CA THR A 125 -21.26 11.13 -0.86
C THR A 125 -20.92 10.79 0.58
N LEU A 126 -21.27 11.70 1.50
CA LEU A 126 -21.18 11.46 2.93
C LEU A 126 -21.89 10.18 3.34
N LEU A 127 -21.33 9.45 4.32
CA LEU A 127 -21.91 8.23 4.86
C LEU A 127 -23.22 8.49 5.63
N LYS A 128 -23.37 9.70 6.18
CA LYS A 128 -24.53 10.13 6.99
C LYS A 128 -24.84 9.22 8.19
N LYS A 129 -23.79 8.60 8.74
CA LYS A 129 -23.87 7.71 9.91
C LYS A 129 -23.14 8.36 11.07
N THR A 130 -23.90 8.75 12.09
CA THR A 130 -23.38 9.50 13.25
C THR A 130 -22.17 8.83 13.90
N TRP A 131 -22.26 7.54 14.23
CA TRP A 131 -21.16 6.83 14.88
C TRP A 131 -19.90 6.74 14.01
N GLU A 132 -20.04 6.41 12.73
CA GLU A 132 -18.89 6.30 11.82
C GLU A 132 -18.24 7.67 11.59
N CYS A 133 -19.03 8.72 11.43
CA CYS A 133 -18.52 10.09 11.25
C CYS A 133 -17.89 10.68 12.51
N GLN A 134 -18.45 10.42 13.70
CA GLN A 134 -17.90 10.89 14.98
C GLN A 134 -16.54 10.28 15.31
N ASN A 135 -16.31 9.04 14.88
CA ASN A 135 -15.05 8.31 15.08
C ASN A 135 -14.13 8.36 13.85
N CYS A 136 -14.48 9.15 12.83
CA CYS A 136 -13.70 9.26 11.61
C CYS A 136 -12.50 10.18 11.81
N PHE A 137 -11.30 9.70 11.49
CA PHE A 137 -10.05 10.45 11.63
C PHE A 137 -9.91 11.64 10.67
N VAL A 138 -10.73 11.70 9.60
CA VAL A 138 -10.79 12.82 8.63
C VAL A 138 -12.10 13.60 8.71
N SER A 139 -12.83 13.53 9.83
CA SER A 139 -14.12 14.21 9.94
C SER A 139 -14.02 15.71 9.75
N ALA A 140 -12.91 16.33 10.18
CA ALA A 140 -12.71 17.77 10.06
C ALA A 140 -12.59 18.20 8.59
N GLU A 141 -11.70 17.55 7.84
CA GLU A 141 -11.49 17.79 6.41
C GLU A 141 -12.75 17.47 5.60
N CYS A 142 -13.44 16.39 5.97
CA CYS A 142 -14.69 15.95 5.33
C CYS A 142 -15.80 16.99 5.48
N MET A 143 -16.05 17.50 6.70
CA MET A 143 -17.08 18.51 6.94
C MET A 143 -16.69 19.87 6.35
N LEU A 144 -15.40 20.24 6.40
CA LEU A 144 -14.89 21.45 5.77
C LEU A 144 -15.08 21.42 4.24
N HIS A 145 -14.76 20.31 3.59
CA HIS A 145 -15.00 20.12 2.16
C HIS A 145 -16.49 20.23 1.82
N HIS A 146 -17.35 19.56 2.61
CA HIS A 146 -18.80 19.63 2.43
C HIS A 146 -19.31 21.08 2.51
N ALA A 147 -18.87 21.84 3.51
CA ALA A 147 -19.28 23.23 3.70
C ALA A 147 -18.74 24.16 2.59
N ALA A 148 -17.44 24.08 2.30
CA ALA A 148 -16.77 25.04 1.42
C ALA A 148 -16.97 24.76 -0.07
N ILE A 149 -17.01 23.49 -0.48
CA ILE A 149 -16.99 23.08 -1.89
C ILE A 149 -18.38 22.62 -2.35
N GLU A 150 -19.03 21.76 -1.57
CA GLU A 150 -20.32 21.17 -1.92
C GLU A 150 -21.52 22.03 -1.52
N HIS A 151 -21.27 23.19 -0.88
CA HIS A 151 -22.30 24.08 -0.35
C HIS A 151 -23.25 23.37 0.63
N GLY A 152 -22.68 22.45 1.40
CA GLY A 152 -23.34 21.65 2.40
C GLY A 152 -23.66 22.42 3.69
N SER A 153 -24.59 21.86 4.45
CA SER A 153 -25.10 22.35 5.72
C SER A 153 -25.15 21.22 6.75
N ALA A 154 -25.40 21.57 8.01
CA ALA A 154 -25.64 20.61 9.08
C ALA A 154 -26.73 19.59 8.69
N LEU A 155 -27.81 20.05 8.03
CA LEU A 155 -28.90 19.19 7.56
C LEU A 155 -28.47 18.25 6.42
N SER A 156 -27.82 18.76 5.37
CA SER A 156 -27.41 17.94 4.23
C SER A 156 -26.32 16.92 4.58
N SER A 157 -25.53 17.22 5.62
CA SER A 157 -24.50 16.32 6.14
C SER A 157 -25.06 15.01 6.70
N GLY A 158 -26.30 15.04 7.21
CA GLY A 158 -26.90 13.91 7.96
C GLY A 158 -26.25 13.64 9.32
N VAL A 159 -25.26 14.45 9.74
CA VAL A 159 -24.54 14.36 11.01
C VAL A 159 -24.31 15.77 11.59
N PRO A 160 -25.39 16.50 11.92
CA PRO A 160 -25.35 17.93 12.23
C PRO A 160 -24.37 18.28 13.36
N ASP A 161 -24.32 17.49 14.44
CA ASP A 161 -23.41 17.75 15.56
C ASP A 161 -21.93 17.70 15.16
N VAL A 162 -21.57 16.76 14.27
CA VAL A 162 -20.19 16.65 13.77
C VAL A 162 -19.88 17.81 12.83
N PHE A 163 -20.84 18.15 11.96
CA PHE A 163 -20.71 19.28 11.05
C PHE A 163 -20.51 20.59 11.82
N ASP A 164 -21.41 20.93 12.74
CA ASP A 164 -21.37 22.18 13.51
C ASP A 164 -20.13 22.26 14.40
N LYS A 165 -19.71 21.14 14.99
CA LYS A 165 -18.45 21.08 15.76
C LYS A 165 -17.26 21.52 14.92
N VAL A 166 -17.23 21.16 13.64
CA VAL A 166 -16.13 21.49 12.73
C VAL A 166 -16.29 22.86 12.08
N THR A 167 -17.51 23.28 11.71
CA THR A 167 -17.69 24.40 10.78
C THR A 167 -18.24 25.66 11.43
N ARG A 168 -18.82 25.60 12.64
CA ARG A 168 -19.50 26.74 13.28
C ARG A 168 -18.58 27.95 13.51
N HIS A 169 -17.28 27.72 13.66
CA HIS A 169 -16.30 28.79 13.87
C HIS A 169 -15.81 29.42 12.56
N LEU A 170 -16.19 28.88 11.40
CA LEU A 170 -15.71 29.33 10.10
C LEU A 170 -16.66 30.37 9.50
N THR A 171 -16.08 31.42 8.95
CA THR A 171 -16.77 32.51 8.26
C THR A 171 -16.81 32.29 6.75
N VAL A 172 -17.72 32.98 6.06
CA VAL A 172 -17.83 32.90 4.59
C VAL A 172 -16.51 33.27 3.86
N PRO A 173 -15.76 34.31 4.27
CA PRO A 173 -14.46 34.60 3.67
C PRO A 173 -13.43 33.46 3.84
N GLU A 174 -13.41 32.78 4.99
CA GLU A 174 -12.49 31.66 5.26
C GLU A 174 -12.83 30.43 4.40
N LEU A 175 -14.13 30.10 4.28
CA LEU A 175 -14.59 29.03 3.37
C LEU A 175 -14.25 29.34 1.91
N THR A 176 -14.39 30.61 1.52
CA THR A 176 -14.04 31.08 0.16
C THR A 176 -12.53 31.00 -0.09
N TYR A 177 -11.71 31.38 0.90
CA TYR A 177 -10.26 31.24 0.85
C TYR A 177 -9.87 29.77 0.67
N PHE A 178 -10.41 28.88 1.51
CA PHE A 178 -10.14 27.43 1.41
C PHE A 178 -10.50 26.87 0.03
N LYS A 179 -11.72 27.16 -0.44
CA LYS A 179 -12.19 26.73 -1.77
C LYS A 179 -11.25 27.17 -2.88
N LYS A 180 -10.80 28.44 -2.86
CA LYS A 180 -9.88 28.95 -3.86
C LYS A 180 -8.55 28.18 -3.87
N TRP A 181 -7.95 27.99 -2.70
CA TRP A 181 -6.63 27.35 -2.61
C TRP A 181 -6.65 25.87 -2.96
N ILE A 182 -7.67 25.13 -2.53
CA ILE A 182 -7.74 23.71 -2.86
C ILE A 182 -7.98 23.50 -4.36
N GLN A 183 -8.78 24.36 -5.00
CA GLN A 183 -8.97 24.32 -6.45
C GLN A 183 -7.67 24.61 -7.21
N LEU A 184 -6.86 25.58 -6.76
CA LEU A 184 -5.56 25.88 -7.38
C LEU A 184 -4.60 24.68 -7.26
N LEU A 185 -4.52 24.07 -6.09
CA LEU A 185 -3.67 22.87 -5.87
C LEU A 185 -4.13 21.69 -6.72
N GLU A 186 -5.45 21.49 -6.86
CA GLU A 186 -6.00 20.44 -7.71
C GLU A 186 -5.71 20.67 -9.19
N TRP A 187 -5.81 21.92 -9.67
CA TRP A 187 -5.48 22.28 -11.05
C TRP A 187 -3.99 22.11 -11.34
N GLU A 188 -3.12 22.57 -10.45
CA GLU A 188 -1.68 22.36 -10.55
C GLU A 188 -1.34 20.87 -10.58
N SER A 189 -1.91 20.09 -9.66
CA SER A 189 -1.73 18.65 -9.62
C SER A 189 -2.13 17.99 -10.94
N ARG A 190 -3.25 18.39 -11.55
CA ARG A 190 -3.70 17.88 -12.86
C ARG A 190 -2.75 18.23 -13.99
N SER A 191 -2.27 19.47 -14.02
CA SER A 191 -1.33 19.93 -15.06
C SER A 191 0.01 19.21 -14.97
N ASN A 192 0.47 18.89 -13.76
CA ASN A 192 1.76 18.25 -13.51
C ASN A 192 1.72 16.71 -13.55
N GLN A 193 0.62 16.11 -14.00
CA GLN A 193 0.49 14.65 -14.02
C GLN A 193 1.21 14.04 -15.23
N ASN A 194 2.33 13.39 -14.96
CA ASN A 194 2.90 12.40 -15.86
C ASN A 194 2.00 11.15 -15.87
N THR A 195 1.45 10.82 -17.04
CA THR A 195 0.60 9.65 -17.29
C THR A 195 1.38 8.37 -17.53
N SER A 196 2.72 8.43 -17.48
CA SER A 196 3.61 7.28 -17.67
C SER A 196 3.37 6.25 -16.56
N MET A 197 2.54 5.25 -16.84
CA MET A 197 2.46 4.05 -16.04
C MET A 197 3.73 3.24 -16.24
N LEU A 198 4.32 2.75 -15.16
CA LEU A 198 5.44 1.82 -15.21
C LEU A 198 4.92 0.47 -15.70
N PHE A 199 5.02 0.24 -17.00
CA PHE A 199 4.80 -1.07 -17.58
C PHE A 199 6.15 -1.68 -17.99
N PRO A 200 6.37 -2.98 -17.76
CA PRO A 200 7.62 -3.66 -18.12
C PRO A 200 7.90 -3.70 -19.63
N GLN A 201 6.89 -3.42 -20.46
CA GLN A 201 7.00 -3.34 -21.92
C GLN A 201 6.87 -1.90 -22.44
N SER A 202 7.06 -0.93 -21.56
CA SER A 202 7.01 0.48 -21.93
C SER A 202 8.25 0.82 -22.76
N THR A 203 8.06 1.26 -24.01
CA THR A 203 9.12 1.76 -24.91
C THR A 203 9.53 3.18 -24.53
N GLU A 204 9.51 3.51 -23.24
CA GLU A 204 9.82 4.85 -22.76
C GLU A 204 11.33 5.07 -22.81
N PRO A 205 11.80 6.22 -23.34
CA PRO A 205 13.22 6.54 -23.50
C PRO A 205 13.96 6.72 -22.16
N ARG A 206 13.31 6.47 -21.01
CA ARG A 206 13.90 6.54 -19.68
C ARG A 206 13.98 5.18 -18.98
N LEU A 207 13.63 4.09 -19.67
CA LEU A 207 13.73 2.72 -19.14
C LEU A 207 15.11 2.13 -19.43
N LEU A 208 15.88 1.87 -18.38
CA LEU A 208 17.11 1.08 -18.47
C LEU A 208 16.80 -0.38 -18.11
N SER A 209 17.30 -1.31 -18.92
CA SER A 209 17.11 -2.76 -18.75
C SER A 209 18.46 -3.50 -18.83
N ASN A 210 18.48 -4.78 -18.44
CA ASN A 210 19.68 -5.63 -18.43
C ASN A 210 20.83 -5.12 -17.54
N LEU A 211 20.46 -4.47 -16.43
CA LEU A 211 21.41 -4.02 -15.42
C LEU A 211 21.81 -5.19 -14.50
N LYS A 212 23.11 -5.34 -14.27
CA LYS A 212 23.73 -6.16 -13.23
C LYS A 212 23.91 -5.29 -11.98
N ALA A 213 23.54 -5.83 -10.81
CA ALA A 213 23.72 -5.16 -9.54
C ALA A 213 24.97 -5.68 -8.81
N GLN A 214 25.82 -4.77 -8.35
CA GLN A 214 26.97 -5.04 -7.49
C GLN A 214 26.82 -4.26 -6.18
N THR A 215 27.10 -4.91 -5.05
CA THR A 215 27.03 -4.28 -3.72
C THR A 215 28.44 -4.03 -3.22
N HIS A 216 28.81 -2.75 -3.12
CA HIS A 216 30.15 -2.34 -2.64
C HIS A 216 30.14 -2.00 -1.15
N ALA A 217 29.01 -1.51 -0.63
CA ALA A 217 28.81 -1.17 0.77
C ALA A 217 27.33 -1.35 1.17
N PRO A 218 27.01 -1.55 2.47
CA PRO A 218 25.63 -1.56 2.95
C PRO A 218 24.90 -0.27 2.53
N GLY A 219 23.74 -0.42 1.89
CA GLY A 219 22.93 0.70 1.41
C GLY A 219 23.33 1.27 0.04
N PHE A 220 24.42 0.80 -0.56
CA PHE A 220 24.85 1.22 -1.90
C PHE A 220 24.83 0.02 -2.86
N VAL A 221 24.11 0.21 -3.98
CA VAL A 221 24.06 -0.74 -5.08
C VAL A 221 24.53 -0.02 -6.33
N GLU A 222 25.61 -0.50 -6.92
CA GLU A 222 26.07 -0.07 -8.23
C GLU A 222 25.35 -0.90 -9.30
N LEU A 223 24.80 -0.23 -10.31
CA LEU A 223 24.12 -0.87 -11.43
C LEU A 223 24.96 -0.68 -12.69
N THR A 224 25.47 -1.77 -13.24
CA THR A 224 26.28 -1.79 -14.48
C THR A 224 25.55 -2.57 -15.57
N PHE A 225 25.84 -2.33 -16.83
CA PHE A 225 25.21 -3.10 -17.92
C PHE A 225 25.84 -4.50 -18.03
N GLY A 226 25.01 -5.51 -18.33
CA GLY A 226 25.50 -6.86 -18.56
C GLY A 226 26.11 -7.06 -19.95
N ASP A 227 27.43 -7.23 -20.01
CA ASP A 227 28.30 -7.63 -21.14
C ASP A 227 28.22 -6.79 -22.43
N GLU A 228 29.39 -6.27 -22.82
CA GLU A 228 29.68 -5.37 -23.95
C GLU A 228 29.44 -5.97 -25.36
N SER A 229 28.85 -7.16 -25.49
CA SER A 229 28.66 -7.83 -26.79
C SER A 229 27.37 -7.47 -27.53
N ALA A 230 26.53 -6.60 -26.96
CA ALA A 230 25.38 -6.03 -27.66
C ALA A 230 25.67 -4.56 -27.99
N ASN A 231 26.15 -4.32 -29.21
CA ASN A 231 26.28 -3.02 -29.90
C ASN A 231 26.39 -1.79 -28.98
N SER A 232 27.59 -1.24 -28.91
CA SER A 232 27.97 0.06 -28.34
C SER A 232 27.19 1.27 -28.89
N SER A 233 26.14 1.07 -29.68
CA SER A 233 25.25 2.10 -30.22
C SER A 233 24.02 2.39 -29.33
N SER A 234 23.85 1.71 -28.20
CA SER A 234 22.70 1.94 -27.29
C SER A 234 22.97 2.89 -26.13
N PHE A 235 24.22 3.30 -25.91
CA PHE A 235 24.59 4.14 -24.78
C PHE A 235 24.52 5.65 -25.07
N ASP A 236 24.61 6.05 -26.35
CA ASP A 236 24.70 7.47 -26.74
C ASP A 236 23.36 8.12 -27.11
N ALA A 237 22.25 7.40 -27.02
CA ALA A 237 20.94 7.97 -27.28
C ALA A 237 19.97 7.61 -26.15
N GLN A 238 19.59 8.62 -25.37
CA GLN A 238 18.42 8.64 -24.47
C GLN A 238 18.59 7.97 -23.10
N SER A 239 19.38 8.56 -22.20
CA SER A 239 18.89 8.69 -20.83
C SER A 239 19.16 10.09 -20.30
N ASP A 240 18.09 10.89 -20.15
CA ASP A 240 18.11 12.23 -19.54
C ASP A 240 18.12 12.11 -18.00
N LEU A 241 18.82 11.10 -17.47
CA LEU A 241 18.91 10.85 -16.04
C LEU A 241 19.98 11.77 -15.44
N LYS A 242 19.60 12.55 -14.44
CA LYS A 242 20.45 13.48 -13.72
C LYS A 242 20.71 13.00 -12.31
N VAL A 243 21.83 13.44 -11.74
CA VAL A 243 22.10 13.27 -10.30
C VAL A 243 20.91 13.81 -9.52
N GLN A 244 20.48 13.08 -8.49
CA GLN A 244 19.27 13.30 -7.68
C GLN A 244 17.92 12.94 -8.34
N ASP A 245 17.91 12.47 -9.59
CA ASP A 245 16.67 11.96 -10.17
C ASP A 245 16.16 10.77 -9.36
N ARG A 246 14.84 10.78 -9.07
CA ARG A 246 14.16 9.70 -8.39
C ARG A 246 13.91 8.57 -9.38
N VAL A 247 14.49 7.41 -9.09
CA VAL A 247 14.34 6.22 -9.93
C VAL A 247 13.53 5.14 -9.21
N ILE A 248 12.88 4.30 -10.02
CA ILE A 248 12.23 3.08 -9.58
C ILE A 248 13.00 1.91 -10.16
N LEU A 249 13.61 1.14 -9.27
CA LEU A 249 14.28 -0.10 -9.64
C LEU A 249 13.27 -1.22 -9.61
N SER A 250 13.31 -2.09 -10.62
CA SER A 250 12.47 -3.28 -10.67
C SER A 250 13.25 -4.47 -11.19
N VAL A 251 12.92 -5.65 -10.66
CA VAL A 251 13.49 -6.93 -11.10
C VAL A 251 12.38 -7.72 -11.78
N GLN A 252 12.65 -8.18 -13.00
CA GLN A 252 11.72 -9.03 -13.74
C GLN A 252 12.06 -10.50 -13.49
N SER A 253 11.08 -11.28 -13.07
CA SER A 253 11.19 -12.74 -12.96
C SER A 253 10.48 -13.40 -14.16
N PRO A 254 11.01 -14.52 -14.71
CA PRO A 254 10.36 -15.25 -15.79
C PRO A 254 8.97 -15.80 -15.41
N THR A 255 8.73 -16.04 -14.13
CA THR A 255 7.53 -16.77 -13.65
C THR A 255 6.48 -15.88 -12.99
N HIS A 256 6.85 -14.68 -12.55
CA HIS A 256 5.96 -13.79 -11.79
C HIS A 256 6.20 -12.32 -12.15
N SER A 257 5.11 -11.57 -12.34
CA SER A 257 5.13 -10.11 -12.50
C SER A 257 4.94 -9.41 -11.15
N ILE A 258 5.83 -9.68 -10.20
CA ILE A 258 5.91 -8.92 -8.95
C ILE A 258 7.04 -7.93 -9.10
N PHE A 259 6.70 -6.64 -9.10
CA PHE A 259 7.68 -5.58 -9.15
C PHE A 259 8.13 -5.31 -7.73
N HIS A 260 9.34 -5.74 -7.39
CA HIS A 260 10.04 -5.16 -6.25
C HIS A 260 10.41 -3.74 -6.65
N VAL A 261 9.84 -2.76 -5.97
CA VAL A 261 10.06 -1.34 -6.27
C VAL A 261 10.90 -0.75 -5.15
N ALA A 262 12.16 -0.49 -5.45
CA ALA A 262 13.00 0.35 -4.59
C ALA A 262 12.98 1.78 -5.12
N LYS A 263 12.82 2.74 -4.22
CA LYS A 263 13.03 4.16 -4.52
C LYS A 263 14.48 4.49 -4.24
N ALA A 264 15.17 5.06 -5.21
CA ALA A 264 16.54 5.52 -5.07
C ALA A 264 16.73 6.88 -5.73
N SER A 265 17.89 7.49 -5.49
CA SER A 265 18.36 8.68 -6.19
C SER A 265 19.66 8.34 -6.92
N VAL A 266 19.83 8.85 -8.13
CA VAL A 266 21.11 8.78 -8.84
C VAL A 266 22.15 9.58 -8.05
N ALA A 267 23.28 8.94 -7.72
CA ALA A 267 24.41 9.56 -7.03
C ALA A 267 25.43 10.11 -8.02
#